data_AF-A0A5J4WEP6-F1
#
_entry.id   AF-A0A5J4WEP6-F1
#
_cell.length_a   1.000
_cell.length_b   1.000
_cell.length_c   1.000
_cell.angle_alpha   90.00
_cell.angle_beta   90.00
_cell.angle_gamma   90.00
#
_symmetry.space_group_name_H-M   'P 1'
#
loop_
_entity.id
_entity.type
_entity.pdbx_description
1 polymer ?
#
loop_
_entity_poly.entity_id
_entity_poly.type
_entity_poly.pdbx_seq_one_letter_code
_entity_poly.pdbx_strand_id
1 'polypeptide(L)'
;MNKLIFDQIRRDDTKAYMFEGIELYPLEESNQVIEQGAVQISYHNIGDVKEEIIKNSFFTKPQVVIALYHVRAECNRIMGLSLFCTRVLQKKTVRMEDLLAMYGQTRAAFVTLLNEKWMASLKQGATNAQQSIGKGWFNLQEDNKNAIGDEELTETENDEQIIAY
;
A
#
# COMPACT_ATOMS: atom_id res chain seq x y z
N MET A 1 -9.43 -13.17 49.45
CA MET A 1 -10.31 -12.01 49.20
C MET A 1 -9.79 -11.28 47.96
N ASN A 2 -10.65 -10.86 47.03
CA ASN A 2 -10.22 -10.23 45.78
C ASN A 2 -9.67 -8.82 46.06
N LYS A 3 -8.50 -8.47 45.49
CA LYS A 3 -7.83 -7.17 45.70
C LYS A 3 -8.79 -5.99 45.43
N LEU A 4 -9.59 -6.07 44.37
CA LEU A 4 -10.51 -5.01 43.98
C LEU A 4 -11.61 -4.79 45.05
N ILE A 5 -12.17 -5.89 45.56
CA ILE A 5 -13.20 -5.85 46.61
C ILE A 5 -12.60 -5.35 47.93
N PHE A 6 -11.39 -5.78 48.25
CA PHE A 6 -10.66 -5.35 49.44
C PHE A 6 -10.36 -3.86 49.42
N ASP A 7 -9.80 -3.35 48.32
CA ASP A 7 -9.51 -1.92 48.15
C ASP A 7 -10.78 -1.08 48.15
N GLN A 8 -11.90 -1.59 47.63
CA GLN A 8 -13.20 -0.92 47.69
C GLN A 8 -13.74 -0.81 49.11
N ILE A 9 -13.66 -1.89 49.91
CA ILE A 9 -14.06 -1.86 51.32
C ILE A 9 -13.13 -0.95 52.13
N ARG A 10 -11.84 -0.91 51.80
CA ARG A 10 -10.85 -0.05 52.44
C ARG A 10 -11.05 1.45 52.14
N ARG A 11 -11.61 1.80 50.97
CA ARG A 11 -11.98 3.18 50.63
C ARG A 11 -13.32 3.62 51.25
N ASP A 12 -14.12 2.68 51.75
CA ASP A 12 -15.42 2.96 52.35
C ASP A 12 -15.27 3.27 53.85
N ASP A 13 -15.38 4.55 54.20
CA ASP A 13 -15.15 5.09 55.55
C ASP A 13 -16.07 4.45 56.61
N THR A 14 -17.26 4.00 56.20
CA THR A 14 -18.23 3.35 57.11
C THR A 14 -17.75 1.99 57.66
N LYS A 15 -16.72 1.40 57.04
CA LYS A 15 -16.17 0.08 57.40
C LYS A 15 -14.74 0.17 57.93
N ALA A 16 -14.27 1.38 58.26
CA ALA A 16 -12.93 1.61 58.81
C ALA A 16 -12.64 0.77 60.07
N TYR A 17 -13.67 0.51 60.89
CA TYR A 17 -13.59 -0.34 62.08
C TYR A 17 -13.11 -1.78 61.80
N MET A 18 -13.27 -2.30 60.57
CA MET A 18 -12.81 -3.64 60.20
C MET A 18 -11.28 -3.76 60.12
N PHE A 19 -10.57 -2.63 60.11
CA PHE A 19 -9.12 -2.57 59.95
C PHE A 19 -8.41 -2.01 61.18
N GLU A 20 -9.12 -1.84 62.30
CA GLU A 20 -8.56 -1.32 63.54
C GLU A 20 -7.53 -2.32 64.12
N GLY A 21 -6.30 -1.85 64.37
CA GLY A 21 -5.19 -2.67 64.87
C GLY A 21 -4.37 -3.39 63.78
N ILE A 22 -4.61 -3.11 62.49
CA ILE A 22 -3.86 -3.68 61.37
C ILE A 22 -3.05 -2.56 60.69
N GLU A 23 -1.74 -2.74 60.53
CA GLU A 23 -0.93 -1.85 59.70
C GLU A 23 -1.14 -2.16 58.21
N LEU A 24 -1.77 -1.21 57.50
CA LEU A 24 -2.07 -1.33 56.08
C LEU A 24 -1.04 -0.57 55.25
N TYR A 25 -0.60 -1.17 54.13
CA TYR A 25 0.23 -0.48 53.14
C TYR A 25 -0.50 0.73 52.55
N PRO A 26 0.23 1.81 52.19
CA PRO A 26 -0.37 2.97 51.54
C PRO A 26 -1.21 2.56 50.33
N LEU A 27 -2.41 3.14 50.18
CA LEU A 27 -3.20 2.98 48.97
C LEU A 27 -2.40 3.57 47.81
N GLU A 28 -2.10 2.75 46.79
CA GLU A 28 -1.58 3.26 45.53
C GLU A 28 -2.58 4.29 45.00
N GLU A 29 -2.11 5.54 44.81
CA GLU A 29 -2.92 6.57 44.18
C GLU A 29 -3.37 6.05 42.82
N SER A 30 -4.68 6.14 42.56
CA SER A 30 -5.22 5.76 41.27
C SER A 30 -4.52 6.60 40.21
N ASN A 31 -3.69 5.98 39.38
CA ASN A 31 -3.14 6.63 38.19
C ASN A 31 -4.30 7.36 37.51
N GLN A 32 -4.15 8.67 37.30
CA GLN A 32 -5.15 9.46 36.60
C GLN A 32 -5.37 8.79 35.24
N VAL A 33 -6.57 8.24 35.05
CA VAL A 33 -6.95 7.66 33.77
C VAL A 33 -6.93 8.81 32.78
N ILE A 34 -6.10 8.71 31.74
CA ILE A 34 -6.04 9.71 30.69
C ILE A 34 -7.42 9.72 30.02
N GLU A 35 -8.19 10.80 30.19
CA GLU A 35 -9.59 10.91 29.71
C GLU A 35 -9.70 10.79 28.18
N GLN A 36 -8.61 11.02 27.47
CA GLN A 36 -8.52 10.86 26.02
C GLN A 36 -7.40 9.87 25.69
N GLY A 37 -7.73 8.76 25.03
CA GLY A 37 -6.78 7.73 24.57
C GLY A 37 -5.84 8.18 23.45
N ALA A 38 -5.52 9.47 23.36
CA ALA A 38 -4.59 10.02 22.39
C ALA A 38 -3.21 10.13 23.03
N VAL A 39 -2.29 9.26 22.60
CA VAL A 39 -0.87 9.40 22.88
C VAL A 39 -0.39 10.67 22.16
N GLN A 40 0.20 11.61 22.90
CA GLN A 40 0.85 12.78 22.32
C GLN A 40 2.01 12.31 21.44
N ILE A 41 1.85 12.40 20.13
CA ILE A 41 2.89 12.12 19.14
C ILE A 41 3.62 13.40 18.76
N SER A 42 4.94 13.32 18.58
CA SER A 42 5.76 14.45 18.14
C SER A 42 5.27 14.99 16.79
N TYR A 43 5.32 16.31 16.62
CA TYR A 43 4.96 16.96 15.36
C TYR A 43 5.92 16.52 14.25
N HIS A 44 5.38 15.84 13.24
CA HIS A 44 6.09 15.50 12.01
C HIS A 44 5.44 16.27 10.86
N ASN A 45 6.24 16.92 10.01
CA ASN A 45 5.72 17.54 8.80
C ASN A 45 5.39 16.45 7.77
N ILE A 46 4.16 15.93 7.86
CA ILE A 46 3.66 14.88 6.95
C ILE A 46 3.59 15.39 5.51
N GLY A 47 3.43 16.71 5.31
CA GLY A 47 3.40 17.33 3.99
C GLY A 47 4.72 17.13 3.25
N ASP A 48 5.81 17.60 3.84
CA ASP A 48 7.15 17.54 3.24
C ASP A 48 7.58 16.10 2.96
N VAL A 49 7.36 15.20 3.93
CA VAL A 49 7.70 13.77 3.79
C VAL A 49 6.86 13.13 2.69
N LYS A 50 5.59 13.51 2.55
CA LYS A 50 4.72 12.99 1.48
C LYS A 50 5.18 13.48 0.11
N GLU A 51 5.55 14.74 -0.03
CA GLU A 51 6.07 15.29 -1.28
C GLU A 51 7.40 14.65 -1.68
N GLU A 52 8.30 14.44 -0.71
CA GLU A 52 9.54 13.72 -0.92
C GLU A 52 9.29 12.26 -1.37
N ILE A 53 8.33 11.57 -0.74
CA ILE A 53 7.92 10.22 -1.16
C ILE A 53 7.32 10.22 -2.56
N ILE A 54 6.45 11.17 -2.90
CA ILE A 54 5.81 11.27 -4.22
C ILE A 54 6.84 11.54 -5.31
N LYS A 55 7.81 12.42 -5.03
CA LYS A 55 8.91 12.76 -5.93
C LYS A 55 9.86 11.57 -6.15
N ASN A 56 10.17 10.84 -5.08
CA ASN A 56 11.06 9.68 -5.13
C ASN A 56 10.33 8.39 -5.58
N SER A 57 9.00 8.40 -5.61
CA SER A 57 8.19 7.26 -6.00
C SER A 57 7.99 7.21 -7.50
N PHE A 58 8.30 6.05 -8.09
CA PHE A 58 7.99 5.76 -9.48
C PHE A 58 6.48 5.59 -9.73
N PHE A 59 5.68 5.34 -8.69
CA PHE A 59 4.24 5.04 -8.82
C PHE A 59 3.40 6.26 -9.20
N THR A 60 3.96 7.46 -9.12
CA THR A 60 3.30 8.72 -9.51
C THR A 60 3.45 9.01 -11.00
N LYS A 61 4.40 8.33 -11.67
CA LYS A 61 4.62 8.47 -13.11
C LYS A 61 3.51 7.73 -13.88
N PRO A 62 2.77 8.40 -14.78
CA PRO A 62 1.61 7.81 -15.46
C PRO A 62 1.96 6.53 -16.24
N GLN A 63 3.22 6.38 -16.64
CA GLN A 63 3.67 5.27 -17.46
C GLN A 63 3.96 4.02 -16.65
N VAL A 64 4.40 4.21 -15.39
CA VAL A 64 4.47 3.13 -14.42
C VAL A 64 3.05 2.66 -14.08
N VAL A 65 2.10 3.58 -13.94
CA VAL A 65 0.69 3.24 -13.74
C VAL A 65 0.13 2.45 -14.93
N ILE A 66 0.41 2.87 -16.17
CA ILE A 66 -0.02 2.16 -17.38
C ILE A 66 0.63 0.77 -17.48
N ALA A 67 1.93 0.65 -17.21
CA ALA A 67 2.63 -0.63 -17.20
C ALA A 67 2.03 -1.58 -16.16
N LEU A 68 1.80 -1.10 -14.94
CA LEU A 68 1.18 -1.88 -13.86
C LEU A 68 -0.25 -2.28 -14.19
N TYR A 69 -1.02 -1.40 -14.83
CA TYR A 69 -2.36 -1.72 -15.31
C TYR A 69 -2.33 -2.87 -16.33
N HIS A 70 -1.41 -2.82 -17.31
CA HIS A 70 -1.24 -3.88 -18.30
C HIS A 70 -0.84 -5.21 -17.65
N VAL A 71 0.14 -5.18 -16.74
CA VAL A 71 0.57 -6.37 -15.98
C VAL A 71 -0.61 -6.97 -15.21
N ARG A 72 -1.40 -6.13 -14.54
CA ARG A 72 -2.59 -6.57 -13.81
C ARG A 72 -3.65 -7.17 -14.72
N ALA A 73 -3.89 -6.58 -15.90
CA ALA A 73 -4.84 -7.10 -16.87
C ALA A 73 -4.43 -8.49 -17.38
N GLU A 74 -3.14 -8.69 -17.68
CA GLU A 74 -2.60 -9.99 -18.08
C GLU A 74 -2.69 -11.03 -16.95
N CYS A 75 -2.38 -10.65 -15.70
CA CYS A 75 -2.57 -11.54 -14.56
C CYS A 75 -4.04 -11.94 -14.36
N ASN A 76 -4.96 -10.98 -14.46
CA ASN A 76 -6.41 -11.23 -14.36
C ASN A 76 -6.89 -12.19 -15.45
N ARG A 77 -6.36 -12.06 -16.67
CA ARG A 77 -6.66 -12.97 -17.77
C ARG A 77 -6.30 -14.41 -17.43
N ILE A 78 -5.11 -14.63 -16.86
CA ILE A 78 -4.66 -15.97 -16.44
C ILE A 78 -5.50 -16.50 -15.27
N MET A 79 -5.85 -15.65 -14.29
CA MET A 79 -6.73 -16.04 -13.18
C MET A 79 -8.12 -16.48 -13.64
N GLY A 80 -8.61 -15.96 -14.76
CA GLY A 80 -9.88 -16.37 -15.36
C GLY A 80 -9.85 -17.75 -16.06
N LEU A 81 -8.67 -18.32 -16.28
CA LEU A 81 -8.53 -19.64 -16.90
C LEU A 81 -8.66 -20.74 -15.83
N SER A 82 -9.43 -21.77 -16.14
CA SER A 82 -9.54 -22.95 -15.27
C SER A 82 -8.66 -24.07 -15.77
N LEU A 83 -7.84 -24.63 -14.89
CA LEU A 83 -7.08 -25.85 -15.16
C LEU A 83 -7.97 -27.09 -15.20
N PHE A 84 -9.16 -27.00 -14.60
CA PHE A 84 -10.07 -28.11 -14.45
C PHE A 84 -11.28 -27.94 -15.37
N CYS A 85 -11.66 -29.01 -16.07
CA CYS A 85 -12.84 -29.09 -16.93
C CYS A 85 -14.17 -29.12 -16.14
N THR A 86 -14.29 -28.33 -15.07
CA THR A 86 -15.45 -28.30 -14.16
C THR A 86 -16.76 -28.01 -14.89
N ARG A 87 -16.72 -27.14 -15.90
CA ARG A 87 -17.90 -26.81 -16.73
C ARG A 87 -18.43 -28.02 -17.51
N VAL A 88 -17.55 -28.92 -17.94
CA VAL A 88 -17.94 -30.16 -18.65
C VAL A 88 -18.56 -31.14 -17.66
N LEU A 89 -17.94 -31.28 -16.49
CA LEU A 89 -18.38 -32.20 -15.43
C LEU A 89 -19.72 -31.79 -14.78
N GLN A 90 -20.08 -30.51 -14.83
CA GLN A 90 -21.40 -30.05 -14.39
C GLN A 90 -22.55 -30.56 -15.27
N LYS A 91 -22.28 -30.93 -16.52
CA LYS A 91 -23.32 -31.28 -17.51
C LYS A 91 -23.31 -32.73 -17.95
N LYS A 92 -22.22 -33.46 -17.67
CA LYS A 92 -22.01 -34.82 -18.17
C LYS A 92 -21.10 -35.61 -17.24
N THR A 93 -21.44 -36.88 -17.04
CA THR A 93 -20.53 -37.87 -16.44
C THR A 93 -19.54 -38.38 -17.48
N VAL A 94 -18.27 -38.43 -17.09
CA VAL A 94 -17.16 -38.77 -17.99
C VAL A 94 -16.34 -39.89 -17.34
N ARG A 95 -15.81 -40.81 -18.14
CA ARG A 95 -14.93 -41.88 -17.64
C ARG A 95 -13.63 -41.27 -17.11
N MET A 96 -13.00 -41.93 -16.15
CA MET A 96 -11.78 -41.42 -15.52
C MET A 96 -10.64 -41.24 -16.53
N GLU A 97 -10.50 -42.15 -17.49
CA GLU A 97 -9.51 -42.11 -18.57
C GLU A 97 -9.65 -40.85 -19.46
N ASP A 98 -10.88 -40.54 -19.89
CA ASP A 98 -11.19 -39.36 -20.70
C ASP A 98 -10.93 -38.06 -19.92
N LEU A 99 -11.23 -38.06 -18.62
CA LEU A 99 -10.98 -36.94 -17.73
C LEU A 99 -9.48 -36.67 -17.57
N LEU A 100 -8.67 -37.70 -17.38
CA LEU A 100 -7.21 -37.58 -17.32
C LEU A 100 -6.63 -37.06 -18.64
N ALA A 101 -7.14 -37.54 -19.79
CA ALA A 101 -6.72 -37.03 -21.10
C ALA A 101 -7.05 -35.54 -21.27
N MET A 102 -8.27 -35.12 -20.91
CA MET A 102 -8.68 -33.71 -20.95
C MET A 102 -7.83 -32.82 -20.03
N TYR A 103 -7.51 -33.28 -18.82
CA TYR A 103 -6.60 -32.55 -17.93
C TYR A 103 -5.18 -32.46 -18.48
N GLY A 104 -4.66 -33.54 -19.06
CA GLY A 104 -3.36 -33.55 -19.73
C GLY A 104 -3.29 -32.50 -20.84
N GLN A 105 -4.32 -32.45 -21.69
CA GLN A 105 -4.43 -31.47 -22.77
C GLN A 105 -4.52 -30.03 -22.24
N THR A 106 -5.38 -29.79 -21.24
CA THR A 106 -5.59 -28.45 -20.66
C THR A 106 -4.32 -27.95 -20.00
N ARG A 107 -3.64 -28.82 -19.24
CA ARG A 107 -2.35 -28.52 -18.61
C ARG A 107 -1.28 -28.18 -19.65
N ALA A 108 -1.14 -28.99 -20.70
CA ALA A 108 -0.18 -28.73 -21.77
C ALA A 108 -0.43 -27.37 -22.44
N ALA A 109 -1.69 -27.09 -22.80
CA ALA A 109 -2.08 -25.80 -23.39
C ALA A 109 -1.79 -24.62 -22.46
N PHE A 110 -2.03 -24.78 -21.15
CA PHE A 110 -1.76 -23.73 -20.16
C PHE A 110 -0.25 -23.47 -19.99
N VAL A 111 0.57 -24.52 -19.95
CA VAL A 111 2.04 -24.39 -19.89
C VAL A 111 2.57 -23.67 -21.11
N THR A 112 2.12 -24.05 -22.31
CA THR A 112 2.48 -23.37 -23.57
C THR A 112 2.07 -21.90 -23.54
N LEU A 113 0.83 -21.60 -23.12
CA LEU A 113 0.36 -20.22 -22.99
C LEU A 113 1.25 -19.38 -22.07
N LEU A 114 1.63 -19.93 -20.90
CA LEU A 114 2.46 -19.22 -19.93
C LEU A 114 3.86 -18.94 -20.48
N ASN A 115 4.51 -19.96 -21.04
CA ASN A 115 5.89 -19.90 -21.50
C ASN A 115 6.05 -19.05 -22.76
N GLU A 116 5.15 -19.21 -23.73
CA GLU A 116 5.32 -18.60 -25.05
C GLU A 116 4.63 -17.24 -25.16
N LYS A 117 3.48 -17.06 -24.50
CA LYS A 117 2.57 -15.95 -24.78
C LYS A 117 2.45 -14.96 -23.62
N TRP A 118 2.21 -15.44 -22.41
CA TRP A 118 1.98 -14.58 -21.24
C TRP A 118 3.23 -13.80 -20.85
N MET A 119 4.39 -14.49 -20.75
CA MET A 119 5.67 -13.84 -20.45
C MET A 119 6.07 -12.82 -21.51
N ALA A 120 5.83 -13.13 -22.79
CA ALA A 120 6.09 -12.21 -23.89
C ALA A 120 5.17 -10.98 -23.83
N SER A 121 3.87 -11.17 -23.57
CA SER A 121 2.89 -10.08 -23.44
C SER A 121 3.24 -9.14 -22.27
N LEU A 122 3.63 -9.69 -21.11
CA LEU A 122 4.05 -8.90 -19.95
C LEU A 122 5.26 -8.01 -20.26
N LYS A 123 6.31 -8.59 -20.88
CA LYS A 123 7.51 -7.84 -21.26
C LYS A 123 7.18 -6.75 -22.27
N GLN A 124 6.41 -7.10 -23.31
CA GLN A 124 6.04 -6.15 -24.36
C GLN A 124 5.18 -5.01 -23.81
N GLY A 125 4.20 -5.30 -22.95
CA GLY A 125 3.36 -4.28 -22.32
C GLY A 125 4.15 -3.30 -21.46
N ALA A 126 5.11 -3.80 -20.67
CA ALA A 126 6.00 -2.96 -19.87
C ALA A 126 6.91 -2.09 -20.76
N THR A 127 7.52 -2.69 -21.79
CA THR A 127 8.40 -1.96 -22.72
C THR A 127 7.63 -0.90 -23.52
N ASN A 128 6.44 -1.20 -24.01
CA ASN A 128 5.60 -0.25 -24.75
C ASN A 128 5.19 0.96 -23.89
N ALA A 129 4.87 0.72 -22.62
CA ALA A 129 4.53 1.79 -21.69
C ALA A 129 5.71 2.75 -21.46
N GLN A 130 6.95 2.28 -21.59
CA GLN A 130 8.16 3.09 -21.45
C GLN A 130 8.58 3.77 -22.76
N GLN A 131 8.38 3.12 -23.91
CA GLN A 131 8.77 3.64 -25.23
C GLN A 131 7.92 4.83 -25.70
N SER A 132 6.67 4.94 -25.24
CA SER A 132 5.73 5.99 -25.63
C SER A 132 6.16 7.41 -25.21
N ILE A 133 7.22 7.56 -24.42
CA ILE A 133 7.66 8.82 -23.80
C ILE A 133 8.85 9.45 -24.56
N GLY A 134 9.42 8.75 -25.54
CA GLY A 134 10.65 9.21 -26.20
C GLY A 134 11.91 8.95 -25.36
N LYS A 135 13.08 9.15 -25.97
CA LYS A 135 14.39 8.82 -25.39
C LYS A 135 14.70 9.76 -24.21
N GLY A 136 15.08 9.22 -23.05
CA GLY A 136 15.69 10.00 -21.95
C GLY A 136 14.94 10.05 -20.60
N TRP A 137 13.69 9.57 -20.51
CA TRP A 137 12.90 9.68 -19.26
C TRP A 137 13.12 8.59 -18.21
N PHE A 138 13.63 7.42 -18.63
CA PHE A 138 13.86 6.25 -17.78
C PHE A 138 15.30 5.71 -17.89
N ASN A 139 16.20 6.47 -18.49
CA ASN A 139 17.60 6.08 -18.56
C ASN A 139 18.21 6.27 -17.15
N LEU A 140 18.16 5.22 -16.32
CA LEU A 140 18.64 5.22 -14.93
C LEU A 140 20.15 5.52 -14.79
N GLN A 141 20.87 5.60 -15.91
CA GLN A 141 22.29 5.97 -15.98
C GLN A 141 22.52 7.44 -16.36
N GLU A 142 21.50 8.17 -16.80
CA GLU A 142 21.60 9.60 -17.11
C GLU A 142 20.88 10.39 -16.02
N ASP A 143 21.67 11.01 -15.14
CA ASP A 143 21.22 12.14 -14.31
C ASP A 143 20.86 13.29 -15.27
N ASN A 144 19.63 13.32 -15.75
CA ASN A 144 19.18 14.36 -16.65
C ASN A 144 18.95 15.66 -15.86
N LYS A 145 20.04 16.39 -15.60
CA LYS A 145 20.01 17.76 -15.06
C LYS A 145 19.41 18.78 -16.02
N ASN A 146 19.09 18.38 -17.26
CA ASN A 146 18.67 19.30 -18.31
C ASN A 146 17.16 19.24 -18.62
N ALA A 147 16.36 18.52 -17.83
CA ALA A 147 14.89 18.57 -17.93
C ALA A 147 14.26 19.62 -17.01
N ILE A 148 15.07 20.34 -16.21
CA ILE A 148 14.65 21.52 -15.44
C ILE A 148 15.35 22.72 -16.07
N GLY A 149 14.77 23.24 -17.14
CA GLY A 149 15.32 24.36 -17.87
C GLY A 149 14.48 24.55 -19.11
N ASP A 150 13.35 25.23 -18.93
CA ASP A 150 12.63 26.06 -19.92
C ASP A 150 11.28 26.57 -19.33
N GLU A 151 11.24 26.86 -18.02
CA GLU A 151 10.35 27.90 -17.49
C GLU A 151 11.28 28.99 -16.94
N GLU A 152 11.87 29.73 -17.88
CA GLU A 152 12.46 31.04 -17.61
C GLU A 152 11.35 31.91 -17.02
N LEU A 153 11.40 32.10 -15.69
CA LEU A 153 10.79 33.23 -15.02
C LEU A 153 11.39 34.48 -15.66
N THR A 154 10.66 35.09 -16.60
CA THR A 154 10.96 36.43 -17.08
C THR A 154 10.63 37.42 -15.96
N GLU A 155 11.52 37.51 -14.98
CA GLU A 155 11.69 38.73 -14.18
C GLU A 155 12.28 39.80 -15.10
N THR A 156 11.42 40.66 -15.63
CA THR A 156 11.84 41.97 -16.13
C THR A 156 11.82 42.95 -14.96
N GLU A 157 12.89 42.99 -14.18
CA GLU A 157 13.30 44.21 -13.48
C GLU A 157 14.17 45.03 -14.43
N ASN A 158 13.62 46.13 -14.93
CA ASN A 158 14.29 47.43 -15.08
C ASN A 158 13.36 48.36 -15.86
N ASP A 159 12.75 49.30 -15.15
CA ASP A 159 12.70 50.71 -15.55
C ASP A 159 12.06 51.52 -14.41
N GLU A 160 12.85 51.79 -13.37
CA GLU A 160 12.72 53.08 -12.70
C GLU A 160 13.19 54.14 -13.69
N GLN A 161 12.29 54.91 -14.33
CA GLN A 161 12.55 56.32 -14.61
C GLN A 161 11.25 57.10 -14.91
N ILE A 162 10.88 57.93 -13.92
CA ILE A 162 10.49 59.35 -14.02
C ILE A 162 9.22 59.73 -14.85
N ILE A 163 8.30 60.39 -14.14
CA ILE A 163 7.72 61.73 -14.36
C ILE A 163 6.20 61.74 -14.12
N ALA A 164 5.84 62.48 -13.07
CA ALA A 164 4.51 62.99 -12.77
C ALA A 164 3.92 63.83 -13.92
N TYR A 165 2.61 63.66 -14.18
CA TYR A 165 1.63 64.75 -14.29
C TYR A 165 0.22 64.15 -14.29
#